data_AF-A0A8T4WME5-F1
#
_entry.id   AF-A0A8T4WME5-F1
#
_cell.length_a   1.000
_cell.length_b   1.000
_cell.length_c   1.000
_cell.angle_alpha   90.00
_cell.angle_beta   90.00
_cell.angle_gamma   90.00
#
_symmetry.space_group_name_H-M   'P 1'
#
loop_
_entity.id
_entity.type
_entity.pdbx_description
1 polymer ?
#
loop_
_entity_poly.entity_id
_entity_poly.type
_entity_poly.pdbx_seq_one_letter_code
_entity_poly.pdbx_strand_id
1 'polypeptide(L)'
;MKVESLNLKEQLNFNPEEGILKLGGQRMVIMPADSIGQLIGFIMRIGDENMVHMFLFEMGEEAGRRDAENLKREFLPDTDMDWTGSNNSLMGGYRESEYERD
;
A
#
# COMPACT_ATOMS: atom_id res chain seq x y z
N MET A 1 13.35 17.18 -2.11
CA MET A 1 13.98 16.04 -2.86
C MET A 1 13.04 15.70 -4.04
N LYS A 2 13.47 15.08 -5.16
CA LYS A 2 12.50 14.69 -6.24
C LYS A 2 11.91 13.31 -5.97
N VAL A 3 10.62 13.08 -6.22
CA VAL A 3 9.96 11.77 -6.01
C VAL A 3 10.69 10.64 -6.74
N GLU A 4 11.23 10.94 -7.92
CA GLU A 4 12.02 10.02 -8.75
C GLU A 4 13.31 9.52 -8.08
N SER A 5 13.78 10.20 -7.03
CA SER A 5 14.95 9.79 -6.25
C SER A 5 14.61 8.92 -5.03
N LEU A 6 13.32 8.66 -4.78
CA LEU A 6 12.86 7.82 -3.67
C LEU A 6 12.96 6.35 -4.08
N ASN A 7 14.08 5.71 -3.72
CA ASN A 7 14.28 4.29 -4.00
C ASN A 7 13.61 3.43 -2.91
N LEU A 8 12.33 3.09 -3.10
CA LEU A 8 11.57 2.23 -2.19
C LEU A 8 12.26 0.88 -1.89
N LYS A 9 13.10 0.37 -2.81
CA LYS A 9 13.85 -0.87 -2.58
C LYS A 9 14.89 -0.72 -1.46
N GLU A 10 15.46 0.46 -1.30
CA GLU A 10 16.43 0.74 -0.23
C GLU A 10 15.76 0.90 1.13
N GLN A 11 14.45 1.14 1.15
CA GLN A 11 13.67 1.27 2.37
C GLN A 11 13.13 -0.08 2.88
N LEU A 12 13.11 -1.11 2.04
CA LEU A 12 12.74 -2.45 2.46
C LEU A 12 13.91 -3.10 3.21
N ASN A 13 13.78 -3.20 4.53
CA ASN A 13 14.76 -3.82 5.40
C ASN A 13 14.23 -5.15 5.94
N PHE A 14 14.95 -6.23 5.67
CA PHE A 14 14.64 -7.55 6.20
C PHE A 14 15.78 -8.05 7.09
N ASN A 15 15.49 -8.20 8.39
CA ASN A 15 16.35 -8.87 9.35
C ASN A 15 15.78 -10.27 9.67
N PRO A 16 16.31 -11.35 9.05
CA PRO A 16 15.81 -12.70 9.27
C PRO A 16 16.16 -13.27 10.65
N GLU A 17 17.26 -12.84 11.27
CA GLU A 17 17.67 -13.33 12.59
C GLU A 17 16.66 -12.92 13.68
N GLU A 18 16.03 -11.75 13.51
CA GLU A 18 15.01 -11.22 14.41
C GLU A 18 13.57 -11.42 13.89
N GLY A 19 13.39 -11.95 12.68
CA GLY A 19 12.08 -12.10 12.04
C GLY A 19 11.37 -10.76 11.79
N ILE A 20 12.13 -9.74 11.39
CA ILE A 20 11.64 -8.37 11.19
C ILE A 20 11.71 -8.02 9.71
N LEU A 21 10.56 -7.65 9.14
CA LEU A 21 10.47 -6.95 7.86
C LEU A 21 9.98 -5.54 8.11
N LYS A 22 10.65 -4.55 7.54
CA LYS A 22 10.25 -3.14 7.60
C LYS A 22 10.26 -2.52 6.21
N LEU A 23 9.32 -1.61 5.97
CA LEU A 23 9.38 -0.65 4.87
C LEU A 23 9.48 0.73 5.50
N GLY A 24 10.65 1.37 5.36
CA GLY A 24 10.97 2.58 6.09
C GLY A 24 10.93 2.33 7.61
N GLY A 25 10.12 3.11 8.33
CA GLY A 25 9.89 2.95 9.77
C GLY A 25 8.84 1.90 10.15
N GLN A 26 8.06 1.37 9.20
CA GLN A 26 6.89 0.54 9.47
C GLN A 26 7.21 -0.96 9.41
N ARG A 27 6.77 -1.72 10.41
CA ARG A 27 6.85 -3.19 10.39
C ARG A 27 5.82 -3.75 9.41
N MET A 28 6.27 -4.64 8.54
CA MET A 28 5.46 -5.31 7.53
C MET A 28 5.41 -6.82 7.80
N VAL A 29 4.46 -7.48 7.17
CA VAL A 29 4.34 -8.94 7.16
C VAL A 29 4.13 -9.41 5.72
N ILE A 30 4.67 -10.58 5.39
CA ILE A 30 4.39 -11.26 4.12
C ILE A 30 3.30 -12.29 4.43
N MET A 31 2.17 -12.19 3.72
CA MET A 31 1.08 -13.15 3.83
C MET A 31 0.83 -13.83 2.48
N PRO A 32 0.61 -15.15 2.45
CA PRO A 32 0.17 -15.83 1.24
C PRO A 32 -1.18 -15.31 0.76
N ALA A 33 -1.31 -15.05 -0.55
CA ALA A 33 -2.52 -14.48 -1.13
C ALA A 33 -3.75 -15.38 -0.98
N ASP A 34 -3.55 -16.70 -1.05
CA ASP A 34 -4.53 -17.73 -0.76
C ASP A 34 -5.03 -17.69 0.69
N SER A 35 -4.17 -17.37 1.66
CA SER A 35 -4.59 -17.19 3.05
C SER A 35 -5.52 -15.97 3.21
N ILE A 36 -5.22 -14.88 2.51
CA ILE A 36 -6.09 -13.69 2.48
C ILE A 36 -7.42 -13.99 1.78
N GLY A 37 -7.38 -14.71 0.65
CA GLY A 37 -8.59 -15.16 -0.04
C GLY A 37 -9.48 -16.03 0.86
N GLN A 38 -8.89 -16.93 1.64
CA GLN A 38 -9.63 -17.74 2.62
C GLN A 38 -10.23 -16.90 3.75
N LEU A 39 -9.52 -15.88 4.24
CA LEU A 39 -10.02 -14.94 5.25
C LEU A 39 -11.21 -14.13 4.71
N ILE A 40 -11.07 -13.53 3.52
CA ILE A 40 -12.15 -12.79 2.86
C ILE A 40 -13.36 -13.71 2.63
N GLY A 41 -13.12 -14.92 2.11
CA GLY A 41 -14.17 -15.91 1.93
C GLY A 41 -14.84 -16.33 3.24
N PHE A 42 -14.09 -16.38 4.35
CA PHE A 42 -14.67 -16.61 5.67
C PHE A 42 -15.56 -15.45 6.12
N ILE A 43 -15.09 -14.20 5.98
CA ILE A 43 -15.86 -12.99 6.30
C ILE A 43 -17.16 -12.97 5.48
N MET A 44 -17.10 -13.29 4.19
CA MET A 44 -18.26 -13.36 3.31
C MET A 44 -19.27 -14.45 3.73
N ARG A 45 -18.80 -15.56 4.33
CA ARG A 45 -19.69 -16.63 4.80
C ARG A 45 -20.40 -16.30 6.10
N ILE A 46 -19.76 -15.53 6.99
CA ILE A 46 -20.34 -15.16 8.30
C ILE A 46 -21.14 -13.86 8.25
N GLY A 47 -20.77 -12.94 7.36
CA GLY A 47 -21.39 -11.66 7.16
C GLY A 47 -22.16 -11.60 5.85
N ASP A 48 -22.36 -10.38 5.36
CA ASP A 48 -22.88 -10.11 4.02
C ASP A 48 -21.80 -9.47 3.15
N GLU A 49 -22.15 -9.20 1.89
CA GLU A 49 -21.25 -8.55 0.95
C GLU A 49 -20.82 -7.16 1.44
N ASN A 50 -21.72 -6.41 2.08
CA ASN A 50 -21.41 -5.08 2.62
C ASN A 50 -20.33 -5.14 3.71
N MET A 51 -20.37 -6.13 4.58
CA MET A 51 -19.36 -6.34 5.62
C MET A 51 -17.97 -6.60 5.02
N VAL A 52 -17.90 -7.36 3.92
CA VAL A 52 -16.65 -7.59 3.18
C VAL A 52 -16.14 -6.30 2.55
N HIS A 53 -17.02 -5.53 1.89
CA HIS A 53 -16.66 -4.24 1.29
C HIS A 53 -16.13 -3.26 2.34
N MET A 54 -16.80 -3.14 3.49
CA MET A 54 -16.33 -2.30 4.59
C MET A 54 -14.99 -2.77 5.13
N PHE A 55 -14.81 -4.07 5.34
CA PHE A 55 -13.53 -4.62 5.81
C PHE A 55 -12.39 -4.27 4.86
N LEU A 56 -12.58 -4.50 3.56
CA LEU A 56 -11.56 -4.20 2.55
C LEU A 56 -11.30 -2.70 2.42
N PHE A 57 -12.34 -1.87 2.52
CA PHE A 57 -12.22 -0.42 2.47
C PHE A 57 -11.39 0.11 3.64
N GLU A 58 -11.76 -0.24 4.88
CA GLU A 58 -11.05 0.21 6.09
C GLU A 58 -9.61 -0.31 6.12
N MET A 59 -9.38 -1.56 5.68
CA MET A 59 -8.04 -2.14 5.59
C MET A 59 -7.16 -1.37 4.58
N GLY A 60 -7.72 -1.02 3.42
CA GLY A 60 -7.02 -0.26 2.38
C GLY A 60 -6.79 1.21 2.76
N GLU A 61 -7.77 1.86 3.37
CA GLU A 61 -7.68 3.25 3.85
C GLU A 61 -6.57 3.39 4.90
N GLU A 62 -6.57 2.52 5.91
CA GLU A 62 -5.55 2.56 6.96
C GLU A 62 -4.15 2.25 6.41
N ALA A 63 -4.03 1.30 5.47
CA ALA A 63 -2.75 1.00 4.82
C ALA A 63 -2.24 2.21 4.02
N GLY A 64 -3.08 2.78 3.16
CA GLY A 64 -2.74 3.95 2.34
C GLY A 64 -2.41 5.18 3.18
N ARG A 65 -3.14 5.42 4.28
CA ARG A 65 -2.88 6.52 5.22
C ARG A 65 -1.50 6.38 5.86
N ARG A 66 -1.13 5.18 6.30
CA ARG A 66 0.19 4.92 6.90
C ARG A 66 1.32 5.04 5.89
N ASP A 67 1.13 4.53 4.67
CA ASP A 67 2.12 4.66 3.59
C ASP A 67 2.34 6.14 3.25
N ALA A 68 1.27 6.93 3.18
CA ALA A 68 1.36 8.37 3.00
C ALA A 68 2.11 9.07 4.15
N GLU A 69 1.85 8.69 5.40
CA GLU A 69 2.57 9.24 6.56
C GLU A 69 4.06 8.91 6.53
N ASN A 70 4.43 7.68 6.18
CA ASN A 70 5.82 7.26 6.04
C ASN A 70 6.51 8.05 4.94
N LEU A 71 5.85 8.18 3.79
CA LEU A 71 6.36 8.93 2.66
C LEU A 71 6.60 10.40 3.01
N LYS A 72 5.67 11.06 3.73
CA LYS A 72 5.87 12.45 4.18
C LYS A 72 7.10 12.59 5.08
N ARG A 73 7.30 11.65 6.00
CA ARG A 73 8.44 11.66 6.94
C ARG A 73 9.77 11.51 6.22
N GLU A 74 9.81 10.71 5.16
CA GLU A 74 11.04 10.40 4.44
C GLU A 74 11.34 11.38 3.31
N PHE A 75 10.30 11.88 2.62
CA PHE A 75 10.45 12.74 1.46
C PHE A 75 10.57 14.23 1.80
N LEU A 76 9.95 14.68 2.91
CA LEU A 76 9.83 16.09 3.31
C LEU A 76 9.47 16.99 2.10
N PRO A 77 8.25 16.84 1.53
CA PRO A 77 7.86 17.60 0.34
C PRO A 77 7.86 19.11 0.62
N ASP A 78 8.50 19.87 -0.27
CA ASP A 78 8.57 21.34 -0.18
C ASP A 78 7.26 22.02 -0.65
N THR A 79 6.44 21.32 -1.44
CA THR A 79 5.17 21.83 -2.00
C THR A 79 4.06 20.77 -2.08
N ASP A 80 2.80 21.22 -2.11
CA ASP A 80 1.63 20.35 -2.30
C ASP A 80 1.60 19.65 -3.67
N MET A 81 2.22 20.25 -4.71
CA MET A 81 2.37 19.62 -6.03
C MET A 81 3.37 18.45 -6.00
N ASP A 82 4.45 18.57 -5.24
CA ASP A 82 5.39 17.46 -5.04
C ASP A 82 4.74 16.30 -4.27
N TRP A 83 3.86 16.64 -3.32
CA TRP A 83 3.08 15.66 -2.56
C TRP A 83 2.08 14.90 -3.44
N THR A 84 1.29 15.60 -4.25
CA THR A 84 0.29 14.97 -5.14
C THR A 84 0.91 14.14 -6.27
N GLY A 85 2.04 14.59 -6.84
CA GLY A 85 2.79 13.83 -7.84
C GLY A 85 3.42 12.53 -7.29
N SER A 86 3.78 12.51 -6.01
CA SER A 86 4.32 11.33 -5.33
C SER A 86 3.28 10.21 -5.18
N ASN A 87 2.04 10.58 -4.85
CA ASN A 87 0.94 9.64 -4.65
C ASN A 87 0.55 8.91 -5.96
N ASN A 88 0.56 9.61 -7.10
CA ASN A 88 0.29 9.03 -8.42
C ASN A 88 1.37 8.06 -8.90
N SER A 89 2.64 8.29 -8.55
CA SER A 89 3.74 7.41 -8.94
C SER A 89 3.78 6.12 -8.11
N LEU A 90 3.36 6.18 -6.85
CA LEU A 90 3.42 5.08 -5.89
C LEU A 90 2.21 4.13 -5.97
N MET A 91 1.03 4.64 -6.31
CA MET A 91 -0.16 3.83 -6.52
C MET A 91 -0.13 3.01 -7.82
N GLY A 92 1.01 3.02 -8.54
CA GLY A 92 1.11 2.47 -9.88
C GLY A 92 0.16 3.23 -10.79
N GLY A 93 0.61 4.39 -11.28
CA GLY A 93 -0.20 5.35 -12.04
C GLY A 93 -1.30 4.65 -12.82
N TYR A 94 -2.55 4.96 -12.47
CA TYR A 94 -3.74 4.61 -13.25
C TYR A 94 -3.58 5.21 -14.65
N ARG A 95 -2.72 4.61 -15.47
CA ARG A 95 -2.87 4.65 -16.91
C ARG A 95 -4.09 3.80 -17.15
N GLU A 96 -5.16 4.45 -17.55
CA GLU A 96 -6.17 3.86 -18.40
C GLU A 96 -5.42 3.19 -19.57
N SER A 97 -5.00 1.93 -19.39
CA SER A 97 -4.64 1.08 -20.50
C SER A 97 -5.95 0.66 -21.13
N GLU A 98 -6.39 1.48 -22.09
CA GLU A 98 -6.98 1.04 -23.35
C GLU A 98 -7.93 -0.16 -23.20
N TYR A 99 -9.17 0.11 -22.77
CA TYR A 99 -10.31 -0.64 -23.30
C TYR A 99 -10.59 -0.11 -24.73
N GLU A 100 -9.66 -0.33 -25.66
CA GLU A 100 -10.05 -0.44 -27.07
C GLU A 100 -10.63 -1.84 -27.23
N ARG A 101 -11.95 -1.88 -27.32
CA ARG A 101 -12.71 -3.06 -27.74
C ARG A 101 -12.39 -3.32 -29.20
N ASP A 102 -11.80 -4.48 -29.47
CA ASP A 102 -12.05 -5.22 -30.72
C ASP A 102 -13.08 -6.32 -30.45
#